data_AF-A0A957NM52-F1
#
_entry.id   AF-A0A957NM52-F1
#
_cell.length_a   1.000
_cell.length_b   1.000
_cell.length_c   1.000
_cell.angle_alpha   90.00
_cell.angle_beta   90.00
_cell.angle_gamma   90.00
#
_symmetry.space_group_name_H-M   'P 1'
#
loop_
_entity.id
_entity.type
_entity.pdbx_description
1 polymer ?
#
loop_
_entity_poly.entity_id
_entity_poly.type
_entity_poly.pdbx_seq_one_letter_code
_entity_poly.pdbx_strand_id
1 'polypeptide(L)'
;MINKLMLCSLLLVVLAGCVMPQPTTEEAVAPIGQSEADPTADASQPIEAAAEYSITQLTFAGQGDTFLEAIGRALRESGAPDAHRYVEVGDNDNKLWQGEALHYAETTTLFLQPAQRGSAQAVQVEFNVANPDLSSPDLLAALASAPVVSQEETGAPNVEILFVRARLSGDNMWSFDVRLNHPDTGWEDYVDGWHVESASGEILGTRILLHPHETEMPFTRSLSGVTIPADITTVYIRTHDLVSGYSSQLLELPIGEAATTEQYEIVR
;
A
#
# COMPACT_ATOMS: atom_id res chain seq x y z
N MET A 1 11.46 -6.82 61.05
CA MET A 1 11.75 -8.27 61.02
C MET A 1 12.93 -8.47 60.08
N ILE A 2 14.09 -8.80 60.65
CA ILE A 2 15.40 -8.89 59.99
C ILE A 2 15.83 -10.36 60.06
N ASN A 3 16.25 -10.96 58.95
CA ASN A 3 17.07 -12.18 58.93
C ASN A 3 18.17 -11.95 57.88
N LYS A 4 19.41 -11.61 58.29
CA LYS A 4 20.53 -12.51 58.66
C LYS A 4 20.83 -13.56 57.58
N LEU A 5 21.90 -13.41 56.78
CA LEU A 5 23.34 -13.59 57.08
C LEU A 5 23.78 -15.05 56.90
N MET A 6 24.63 -15.37 55.91
CA MET A 6 25.93 -15.98 56.19
C MET A 6 26.87 -15.99 54.97
N LEU A 7 28.02 -15.39 55.22
CA LEU A 7 29.25 -15.32 54.45
C LEU A 7 30.17 -16.44 54.96
N CYS A 8 30.96 -17.09 54.11
CA CYS A 8 32.14 -17.82 54.59
C CYS A 8 33.27 -17.82 53.56
N SER A 9 34.42 -17.30 54.00
CA SER A 9 35.77 -17.21 53.41
C SER A 9 36.33 -18.59 52.98
N LEU A 10 37.48 -18.78 52.32
CA LEU A 10 38.79 -18.13 52.41
C LEU A 10 39.69 -18.65 51.27
N LEU A 11 40.64 -17.79 50.88
CA LEU A 11 41.78 -17.95 49.96
C LEU A 11 42.80 -19.01 50.43
N LEU A 12 43.41 -19.77 49.52
CA LEU A 12 44.85 -20.12 49.61
C LEU A 12 45.44 -20.56 48.25
N VAL A 13 46.54 -19.92 47.87
CA VAL A 13 47.43 -20.22 46.74
C VAL A 13 48.59 -21.07 47.25
N VAL A 14 48.95 -22.15 46.54
CA VAL A 14 50.29 -22.77 46.60
C VAL A 14 50.70 -23.23 45.20
N LEU A 15 51.82 -22.68 44.72
CA LEU A 15 52.63 -23.15 43.59
C LEU A 15 53.72 -24.08 44.12
N ALA A 16 53.97 -25.23 43.47
CA ALA A 16 55.31 -25.81 43.32
C ALA A 16 55.29 -27.10 42.45
N GLY A 17 55.88 -27.00 41.26
CA GLY A 17 56.96 -27.84 40.73
C GLY A 17 56.96 -29.38 40.85
N CYS A 18 57.29 -29.99 39.70
CA CYS A 18 58.26 -31.08 39.48
C CYS A 18 57.74 -32.43 38.94
N VAL A 19 58.17 -32.68 37.69
CA VAL A 19 58.86 -33.90 37.19
C VAL A 19 57.99 -35.10 36.74
N MET A 20 58.14 -35.41 35.45
CA MET A 20 57.72 -36.62 34.72
C MET A 20 58.53 -37.86 35.16
N PRO A 21 58.03 -39.10 34.93
CA PRO A 21 58.37 -39.79 33.68
C PRO A 21 57.25 -40.67 33.07
N GLN A 22 57.32 -40.84 31.74
CA GLN A 22 56.69 -41.89 30.90
C GLN A 22 57.39 -43.27 31.15
N PRO A 23 57.09 -44.42 30.51
CA PRO A 23 56.18 -44.72 29.37
C PRO A 23 55.35 -46.04 29.52
N THR A 24 54.48 -46.35 28.55
CA THR A 24 54.55 -47.55 27.66
C THR A 24 53.23 -47.76 26.92
N THR A 25 53.32 -47.68 25.59
CA THR A 25 52.63 -48.50 24.56
C THR A 25 51.39 -49.29 24.96
N GLU A 26 50.26 -49.03 24.29
CA GLU A 26 49.61 -50.08 23.48
C GLU A 26 48.75 -49.46 22.36
N GLU A 27 49.10 -49.85 21.14
CA GLU A 27 48.42 -49.57 19.88
C GLU A 27 47.37 -50.67 19.67
N ALA A 28 46.11 -50.32 19.42
CA ALA A 28 45.13 -51.26 18.86
C ALA A 28 44.21 -50.53 17.88
N VAL A 29 44.30 -50.98 16.64
CA VAL A 29 43.60 -50.49 15.44
C VAL A 29 42.44 -51.43 15.09
N ALA A 30 41.39 -50.84 14.49
CA ALA A 30 40.31 -51.39 13.65
C ALA A 30 39.02 -51.91 14.35
N PRO A 31 37.84 -51.87 13.66
CA PRO A 31 37.66 -51.70 12.21
C PRO A 31 36.68 -50.62 11.73
N ILE A 32 36.84 -50.32 10.45
CA ILE A 32 36.01 -49.52 9.56
C ILE A 32 34.78 -50.36 9.21
N GLY A 33 33.58 -49.89 9.60
CA GLY A 33 32.31 -50.45 9.15
C GLY A 33 31.80 -49.69 7.92
N GLN A 34 31.59 -50.40 6.82
CA GLN A 34 30.93 -49.90 5.61
C GLN A 34 29.40 -50.10 5.71
N SER A 35 28.69 -49.05 5.28
CA SER A 35 27.44 -49.03 4.49
C SER A 35 26.21 -49.82 4.99
N GLU A 36 25.16 -49.07 5.36
CA GLU A 36 23.82 -49.29 4.79
C GLU A 36 23.22 -47.91 4.46
N ALA A 37 23.02 -47.64 3.17
CA ALA A 37 22.23 -46.52 2.69
C ALA A 37 20.76 -46.97 2.70
N ASP A 38 19.93 -46.29 3.47
CA ASP A 38 18.48 -46.44 3.49
C ASP A 38 17.88 -45.89 2.18
N PRO A 39 17.24 -46.71 1.31
CA PRO A 39 16.65 -46.23 0.08
C PRO A 39 15.14 -46.07 0.24
N THR A 40 14.67 -45.38 1.28
CA THR A 40 13.26 -44.93 1.38
C THR A 40 13.12 -43.60 2.14
N ALA A 41 13.92 -42.60 1.77
CA ALA A 41 13.56 -41.21 2.05
C ALA A 41 12.72 -40.68 0.88
N ASP A 42 11.41 -40.90 0.95
CA ASP A 42 10.44 -40.07 0.22
C ASP A 42 10.52 -38.65 0.83
N ALA A 43 11.52 -37.90 0.40
CA ALA A 43 11.62 -36.48 0.65
C ALA A 43 10.72 -35.74 -0.35
N SER A 44 9.41 -35.97 -0.24
CA SER A 44 8.41 -35.00 -0.65
C SER A 44 8.50 -33.81 0.31
N GLN A 45 9.58 -33.04 0.18
CA GLN A 45 9.62 -31.68 0.69
C GLN A 45 8.39 -30.97 0.09
N PRO A 46 7.54 -30.30 0.89
CA PRO A 46 6.53 -29.43 0.32
C PRO A 46 7.26 -28.49 -0.63
N ILE A 47 6.87 -28.49 -1.91
CA ILE A 47 7.25 -27.41 -2.81
C ILE A 47 6.69 -26.17 -2.13
N GLU A 48 7.55 -25.32 -1.58
CA GLU A 48 7.19 -24.03 -1.01
C GLU A 48 6.33 -23.36 -2.09
N ALA A 49 5.02 -23.24 -1.84
CA ALA A 49 4.12 -22.69 -2.83
C ALA A 49 4.66 -21.30 -3.15
N ALA A 50 5.03 -21.07 -4.41
CA ALA A 50 5.47 -19.75 -4.84
C ALA A 50 4.45 -18.73 -4.33
N ALA A 51 4.94 -17.65 -3.72
CA ALA A 51 4.08 -16.63 -3.14
C ALA A 51 2.96 -16.27 -4.14
N GLU A 52 1.71 -16.23 -3.65
CA GLU A 52 0.53 -15.95 -4.50
C GLU A 52 0.60 -14.56 -5.16
N TYR A 53 1.54 -13.73 -4.70
CA TYR A 53 1.81 -12.40 -5.20
C TYR A 53 3.30 -12.06 -5.21
N SER A 54 3.66 -11.02 -5.97
CA SER A 54 4.92 -10.29 -5.85
C SER A 54 4.69 -8.86 -5.36
N ILE A 55 5.63 -8.33 -4.55
CA ILE A 55 5.63 -6.93 -4.12
C ILE A 55 6.81 -6.21 -4.74
N THR A 56 6.52 -5.12 -5.44
CA THR A 56 7.51 -4.21 -6.00
C THR A 56 7.42 -2.88 -5.27
N GLN A 57 8.54 -2.40 -4.73
CA GLN A 57 8.60 -1.05 -4.16
C GLN A 57 8.57 -0.01 -5.28
N LEU A 58 7.71 0.99 -5.13
CA LEU A 58 7.64 2.16 -5.99
C LEU A 58 8.32 3.33 -5.29
N THR A 59 9.23 3.99 -6.01
CA THR A 59 9.86 5.22 -5.58
C THR A 59 9.58 6.27 -6.62
N PHE A 60 9.12 7.42 -6.16
CA PHE A 60 8.69 8.51 -7.01
C PHE A 60 9.77 9.58 -6.98
N ALA A 61 10.37 9.85 -8.13
CA ALA A 61 11.50 10.75 -8.22
C ALA A 61 11.30 11.75 -9.35
N GLY A 62 11.12 13.01 -8.98
CA GLY A 62 11.06 14.13 -9.91
C GLY A 62 9.65 14.68 -10.12
N GLN A 63 9.60 15.75 -10.92
CA GLN A 63 8.38 16.52 -11.15
C GLN A 63 7.34 15.70 -11.93
N GLY A 64 6.15 15.53 -11.34
CA GLY A 64 5.02 14.84 -11.96
C GLY A 64 5.11 13.31 -11.92
N ASP A 65 6.15 12.73 -11.34
CA ASP A 65 6.21 11.29 -11.04
C ASP A 65 5.57 11.09 -9.67
N THR A 66 4.26 10.79 -9.64
CA THR A 66 3.48 10.64 -8.40
C THR A 66 2.82 9.26 -8.33
N PHE A 67 2.24 8.95 -7.16
CA PHE A 67 1.48 7.73 -6.96
C PHE A 67 0.34 7.58 -7.96
N LEU A 68 -0.48 8.62 -8.14
CA LEU A 68 -1.57 8.61 -9.11
C LEU A 68 -1.07 8.49 -10.56
N GLU A 69 0.04 9.14 -10.91
CA GLU A 69 0.62 9.01 -12.26
C GLU A 69 1.15 7.60 -12.53
N ALA A 70 1.72 6.90 -11.53
CA ALA A 70 2.11 5.51 -11.71
C ALA A 70 0.92 4.59 -11.99
N ILE A 71 -0.21 4.80 -11.30
CA ILE A 71 -1.44 4.03 -11.59
C ILE A 71 -1.97 4.38 -12.98
N GLY A 72 -2.01 5.67 -13.31
CA GLY A 72 -2.41 6.15 -14.65
C GLY A 72 -1.52 5.62 -15.77
N ARG A 73 -0.23 5.37 -15.49
CA ARG A 73 0.71 4.72 -16.40
C ARG A 73 0.39 3.24 -16.57
N ALA A 74 0.20 2.51 -15.47
CA ALA A 74 -0.18 1.11 -15.50
C ALA A 74 -1.47 0.87 -16.30
N LEU A 75 -2.49 1.72 -16.11
CA LEU A 75 -3.75 1.65 -16.87
C LEU A 75 -3.54 1.89 -18.38
N ARG A 76 -2.63 2.78 -18.77
CA ARG A 76 -2.30 3.01 -20.19
C ARG A 76 -1.55 1.84 -20.83
N GLU A 77 -0.74 1.14 -20.04
CA GLU A 77 0.09 0.02 -20.50
C GLU A 77 -0.71 -1.29 -20.55
N SER A 78 -1.51 -1.58 -19.52
CA SER A 78 -2.27 -2.82 -19.36
C SER A 78 -3.68 -2.76 -19.94
N GLY A 79 -4.20 -1.56 -20.21
CA GLY A 79 -5.57 -1.34 -20.67
C GLY A 79 -6.57 -1.20 -19.52
N ALA A 80 -7.86 -1.13 -19.89
CA ALA A 80 -8.93 -0.98 -18.92
C ALA A 80 -9.13 -2.28 -18.11
N PRO A 81 -9.13 -2.21 -16.76
CA PRO A 81 -9.46 -3.36 -15.92
C PRO A 81 -10.96 -3.67 -15.99
N ASP A 82 -11.32 -4.89 -15.59
CA ASP A 82 -12.72 -5.30 -15.42
C ASP A 82 -13.39 -4.57 -14.23
N ALA A 83 -12.59 -4.24 -13.20
CA ALA A 83 -12.98 -3.35 -12.13
C ALA A 83 -11.79 -2.54 -11.61
N HIS A 84 -12.01 -1.26 -11.32
CA HIS A 84 -11.06 -0.34 -10.72
C HIS A 84 -11.64 0.16 -9.41
N ARG A 85 -10.96 -0.01 -8.27
CA ARG A 85 -11.57 0.23 -6.95
C ARG A 85 -10.60 0.86 -5.95
N TYR A 86 -11.09 1.81 -5.16
CA TYR A 86 -10.40 2.29 -3.96
C TYR A 86 -10.37 1.21 -2.88
N VAL A 87 -9.21 0.99 -2.27
CA VAL A 87 -9.03 -0.02 -1.23
C VAL A 87 -8.22 0.51 -0.05
N GLU A 88 -8.53 -0.03 1.13
CA GLU A 88 -7.79 0.17 2.37
C GLU A 88 -7.39 -1.19 2.94
N VAL A 89 -6.15 -1.30 3.42
CA VAL A 89 -5.60 -2.53 4.00
C VAL A 89 -4.85 -2.18 5.27
N GLY A 90 -5.27 -2.74 6.41
CA GLY A 90 -4.54 -2.62 7.68
C GLY A 90 -3.49 -3.72 7.80
N ASP A 91 -2.23 -3.37 7.97
CA ASP A 91 -1.15 -4.34 8.16
C ASP A 91 -1.05 -4.88 9.61
N ASN A 92 -0.14 -5.83 9.84
CA ASN A 92 0.04 -6.45 11.17
C ASN A 92 0.54 -5.48 12.26
N ASP A 93 1.07 -4.32 11.89
CA ASP A 93 1.47 -3.25 12.82
C ASP A 93 0.34 -2.25 13.08
N ASN A 94 -0.86 -2.48 12.53
CA ASN A 94 -2.00 -1.57 12.49
C ASN A 94 -1.75 -0.28 11.68
N LYS A 95 -0.79 -0.29 10.74
CA LYS A 95 -0.66 0.82 9.79
C LYS A 95 -1.70 0.64 8.69
N LEU A 96 -2.38 1.74 8.37
CA LEU A 96 -3.34 1.78 7.28
C LEU A 96 -2.60 2.04 5.97
N TRP A 97 -2.82 1.17 5.00
CA TRP A 97 -2.47 1.36 3.61
C TRP A 97 -3.73 1.73 2.83
N GLN A 98 -3.59 2.67 1.89
CA GLN A 98 -4.67 3.14 1.03
C GLN A 98 -4.22 3.14 -0.42
N GLY A 99 -5.15 2.96 -1.36
CA GLY A 99 -4.77 2.90 -2.76
C GLY A 99 -5.86 2.39 -3.68
N GLU A 100 -5.43 1.80 -4.79
CA GLU A 100 -6.32 1.37 -5.86
C GLU A 100 -6.03 -0.09 -6.25
N ALA A 101 -7.10 -0.87 -6.43
CA ALA A 101 -7.10 -2.22 -6.94
C ALA A 101 -7.55 -2.21 -8.40
N LEU A 102 -6.74 -2.81 -9.27
CA LEU A 102 -7.02 -3.05 -10.68
C LEU A 102 -7.29 -4.54 -10.86
N HIS A 103 -8.55 -4.91 -11.08
CA HIS A 103 -8.97 -6.29 -11.27
C HIS A 103 -9.06 -6.60 -12.77
N TYR A 104 -8.39 -7.66 -13.19
CA TYR A 104 -8.48 -8.24 -14.52
C TYR A 104 -9.01 -9.67 -14.41
N ALA A 105 -9.36 -10.27 -15.55
CA ALA A 105 -9.97 -11.59 -15.63
C ALA A 105 -9.28 -12.67 -14.79
N GLU A 106 -7.94 -12.64 -14.71
CA GLU A 106 -7.13 -13.67 -14.04
C GLU A 106 -6.19 -13.12 -12.96
N THR A 107 -6.02 -11.79 -12.89
CA THR A 107 -5.02 -11.15 -12.02
C THR A 107 -5.58 -9.94 -11.30
N THR A 108 -4.93 -9.54 -10.23
CA THR A 108 -5.20 -8.27 -9.54
C THR A 108 -3.90 -7.56 -9.28
N THR A 109 -3.87 -6.25 -9.54
CA THR A 109 -2.76 -5.40 -9.14
C THR A 109 -3.26 -4.40 -8.11
N LEU A 110 -2.61 -4.32 -6.96
CA LEU A 110 -2.81 -3.25 -5.99
C LEU A 110 -1.70 -2.23 -6.12
N PHE A 111 -2.05 -0.96 -6.09
CA PHE A 111 -1.13 0.13 -5.80
C PHE A 111 -1.49 0.64 -4.41
N LEU A 112 -0.56 0.58 -3.46
CA LEU A 112 -0.81 0.96 -2.07
C LEU A 112 0.29 1.90 -1.57
N GLN A 113 -0.12 2.93 -0.84
CA GLN A 113 0.77 3.80 -0.07
C GLN A 113 0.29 3.86 1.39
N PRO A 114 1.16 4.15 2.35
CA PRO A 114 0.72 4.37 3.73
C PRO A 114 -0.21 5.60 3.81
N ALA A 115 -1.28 5.49 4.60
CA ALA A 115 -2.14 6.62 4.90
C ALA A 115 -1.39 7.71 5.66
N GLN A 116 -1.69 8.99 5.38
CA GLN A 116 -1.09 10.15 6.07
C GLN A 116 0.45 10.19 5.99
N ARG A 117 1.04 9.59 4.95
CA ARG A 117 2.49 9.68 4.66
C ARG A 117 2.81 9.83 3.17
N GLY A 118 1.77 10.07 2.35
CA GLY A 118 1.90 10.55 0.97
C GLY A 118 2.58 9.61 0.00
N SER A 119 2.72 10.11 -1.22
CA SER A 119 3.22 9.38 -2.38
C SER A 119 4.74 9.29 -2.43
N ALA A 120 5.48 9.50 -1.34
CA ALA A 120 6.94 9.40 -1.42
C ALA A 120 7.39 7.94 -1.66
N GLN A 121 6.62 6.98 -1.11
CA GLN A 121 6.88 5.55 -1.23
C GLN A 121 5.57 4.78 -1.25
N ALA A 122 5.47 3.88 -2.22
CA ALA A 122 4.32 3.00 -2.38
C ALA A 122 4.80 1.59 -2.72
N VAL A 123 3.87 0.66 -2.77
CA VAL A 123 4.09 -0.69 -3.27
C VAL A 123 3.10 -1.01 -4.37
N GLN A 124 3.57 -1.75 -5.36
CA GLN A 124 2.75 -2.46 -6.32
C GLN A 124 2.71 -3.93 -5.89
N VAL A 125 1.53 -4.47 -5.64
CA VAL A 125 1.32 -5.88 -5.30
C VAL A 125 0.62 -6.55 -6.48
N GLU A 126 1.25 -7.55 -7.08
CA GLU A 126 0.72 -8.26 -8.25
C GLU A 126 0.32 -9.67 -7.84
N PHE A 127 -0.98 -9.96 -7.88
CA PHE A 127 -1.55 -11.26 -7.58
C PHE A 127 -1.79 -12.04 -8.87
N ASN A 128 -1.48 -13.34 -8.84
CA ASN A 128 -1.77 -14.27 -9.94
C ASN A 128 -3.21 -14.81 -9.89
N VAL A 129 -4.12 -14.09 -9.24
CA VAL A 129 -5.53 -14.42 -9.08
C VAL A 129 -6.40 -13.17 -9.21
N ALA A 130 -7.62 -13.32 -9.73
CA ALA A 130 -8.54 -12.21 -9.96
C ALA A 130 -9.17 -11.61 -8.68
N ASN A 131 -9.28 -12.42 -7.62
CA ASN A 131 -9.91 -12.02 -6.35
C ASN A 131 -9.07 -12.49 -5.16
N PRO A 132 -7.95 -11.82 -4.87
CA PRO A 132 -7.10 -12.18 -3.73
C PRO A 132 -7.77 -11.88 -2.39
N ASP A 133 -7.43 -12.64 -1.34
CA ASP A 133 -7.81 -12.32 0.03
C ASP A 133 -6.88 -11.24 0.60
N LEU A 134 -7.36 -9.99 0.62
CA LEU A 134 -6.63 -8.85 1.15
C LEU A 134 -6.45 -8.89 2.68
N SER A 135 -7.10 -9.83 3.37
CA SER A 135 -6.94 -10.07 4.81
C SER A 135 -5.97 -11.21 5.13
N SER A 136 -5.33 -11.80 4.12
CA SER A 136 -4.35 -12.87 4.30
C SER A 136 -3.21 -12.44 5.24
N PRO A 137 -2.93 -13.20 6.31
CA PRO A 137 -1.85 -12.87 7.26
C PRO A 137 -0.49 -12.67 6.60
N ASP A 138 -0.21 -13.41 5.52
CA ASP A 138 1.04 -13.32 4.78
C ASP A 138 1.15 -11.97 4.05
N LEU A 139 0.07 -11.50 3.43
CA LEU A 139 0.03 -10.17 2.81
C LEU A 139 0.21 -9.09 3.88
N LEU A 140 -0.52 -9.18 5.00
CA LEU A 140 -0.44 -8.19 6.08
C LEU A 140 0.96 -8.13 6.70
N ALA A 141 1.65 -9.27 6.80
CA ALA A 141 3.03 -9.34 7.27
C ALA A 141 4.02 -8.74 6.25
N ALA A 142 3.79 -9.00 4.96
CA ALA A 142 4.62 -8.46 3.89
C ALA A 142 4.49 -6.93 3.77
N LEU A 143 3.28 -6.39 3.91
CA LEU A 143 3.03 -4.95 3.96
C LEU A 143 3.69 -4.30 5.20
N ALA A 144 3.56 -4.92 6.38
CA ALA A 144 4.23 -4.42 7.60
C ALA A 144 5.76 -4.38 7.46
N SER A 145 6.32 -5.31 6.67
CA SER A 145 7.75 -5.40 6.38
C SER A 145 8.20 -4.57 5.17
N ALA A 146 7.28 -3.96 4.43
CA ALA A 146 7.61 -3.18 3.26
C ALA A 146 8.48 -1.97 3.67
N PRO A 147 9.56 -1.68 2.94
CA PRO A 147 10.45 -0.57 3.26
C PRO A 147 9.70 0.75 3.04
N VAL A 148 9.13 1.28 4.12
CA VAL A 148 8.64 2.66 4.20
C VAL A 148 9.71 3.44 4.95
N VAL A 149 10.40 4.35 4.26
CA VAL A 149 11.29 5.31 4.92
C VAL A 149 10.45 6.09 5.93
N SER A 150 10.93 6.13 7.16
CA SER A 150 10.30 6.86 8.26
C SER A 150 10.18 8.35 7.92
N GLN A 151 9.11 8.72 7.24
CA GLN A 151 8.64 10.10 7.16
C GLN A 151 7.77 10.38 8.39
N GLU A 152 7.76 11.63 8.85
CA GLU A 152 6.83 12.02 9.91
C GLU A 152 5.40 11.82 9.44
N GLU A 153 4.49 11.45 10.34
CA GLU A 153 3.06 11.42 9.99
C GLU A 153 2.65 12.82 9.57
N THR A 154 2.04 12.89 8.40
CA THR A 154 1.41 14.09 7.91
C THR A 154 0.04 14.22 8.55
N GLY A 155 -0.56 15.41 8.43
CA GLY A 155 -1.95 15.58 8.82
C GLY A 155 -2.89 14.78 7.92
N ALA A 156 -4.19 14.90 8.17
CA ALA A 156 -5.16 14.52 7.16
C ALA A 156 -4.96 15.37 5.89
N PRO A 157 -5.27 14.84 4.69
CA PRO A 157 -5.29 15.63 3.46
C PRO A 157 -6.09 16.92 3.66
N ASN A 158 -5.50 18.05 3.29
CA ASN A 158 -6.07 19.38 3.47
C ASN A 158 -6.67 19.96 2.17
N VAL A 159 -6.97 19.09 1.19
CA VAL A 159 -7.67 19.45 -0.04
C VAL A 159 -9.15 19.66 0.25
N GLU A 160 -9.66 20.85 -0.04
CA GLU A 160 -11.07 21.19 0.09
C GLU A 160 -11.76 21.18 -1.28
N ILE A 161 -12.91 20.50 -1.37
CA ILE A 161 -13.81 20.59 -2.51
C ILE A 161 -14.78 21.75 -2.27
N LEU A 162 -14.60 22.85 -3.03
CA LEU A 162 -15.44 24.04 -2.91
C LEU A 162 -16.74 23.91 -3.70
N PHE A 163 -16.70 23.27 -4.86
CA PHE A 163 -17.86 23.15 -5.73
C PHE A 163 -17.68 22.03 -6.77
N VAL A 164 -18.75 21.32 -7.11
CA VAL A 164 -18.76 20.37 -8.23
C VAL A 164 -19.91 20.62 -9.19
N ARG A 165 -19.61 20.74 -10.48
CA ARG A 165 -20.62 20.71 -11.54
C ARG A 165 -20.59 19.37 -12.25
N ALA A 166 -21.65 18.58 -12.12
CA ALA A 166 -21.87 17.35 -12.88
C ALA A 166 -22.82 17.62 -14.06
N ARG A 167 -22.46 17.19 -15.26
CA ARG A 167 -23.24 17.36 -16.48
C ARG A 167 -23.40 16.03 -17.19
N LEU A 168 -24.63 15.58 -17.36
CA LEU A 168 -24.96 14.46 -18.22
C LEU A 168 -24.80 14.89 -19.68
N SER A 169 -24.10 14.06 -20.43
CA SER A 169 -24.13 14.02 -21.89
C SER A 169 -24.84 12.73 -22.33
N GLY A 170 -25.15 12.59 -23.61
CA GLY A 170 -25.85 11.41 -24.12
C GLY A 170 -25.18 10.09 -23.70
N ASP A 171 -25.98 9.01 -23.63
CA ASP A 171 -25.53 7.65 -23.34
C ASP A 171 -24.88 7.43 -21.95
N ASN A 172 -25.45 8.03 -20.90
CA ASN A 172 -24.96 7.94 -19.51
C ASN A 172 -23.49 8.37 -19.33
N MET A 173 -23.02 9.23 -20.20
CA MET A 173 -21.67 9.76 -20.16
C MET A 173 -21.68 11.10 -19.44
N TRP A 174 -20.84 11.27 -18.42
CA TRP A 174 -20.83 12.44 -17.57
C TRP A 174 -19.55 13.26 -17.73
N SER A 175 -19.67 14.55 -17.42
CA SER A 175 -18.55 15.44 -17.20
C SER A 175 -18.65 16.09 -15.83
N PHE A 176 -17.53 16.18 -15.13
CA PHE A 176 -17.40 16.75 -13.80
C PHE A 176 -16.40 17.90 -13.83
N ASP A 177 -16.81 19.10 -13.42
CA ASP A 177 -15.89 20.20 -13.11
C ASP A 177 -15.78 20.30 -11.59
N VAL A 178 -14.58 20.08 -11.06
CA VAL A 178 -14.33 20.09 -9.62
C VAL A 178 -13.48 21.32 -9.28
N ARG A 179 -14.02 22.19 -8.42
CA ARG A 179 -13.32 23.34 -7.87
C ARG A 179 -12.67 22.97 -6.55
N LEU A 180 -11.36 23.14 -6.47
CA LEU A 180 -10.52 22.72 -5.35
C LEU A 180 -9.82 23.92 -4.73
N ASN A 181 -9.52 23.78 -3.44
CA ASN A 181 -8.64 24.66 -2.69
C ASN A 181 -7.65 23.81 -1.89
N HIS A 182 -6.37 24.12 -2.01
CA HIS A 182 -5.30 23.41 -1.33
C HIS A 182 -4.15 24.40 -1.07
N PRO A 183 -3.47 24.35 0.09
CA PRO A 183 -2.34 25.22 0.36
C PRO A 183 -1.06 24.68 -0.33
N ASP A 184 -1.10 24.53 -1.65
CA ASP A 184 0.06 24.08 -2.44
C ASP A 184 1.32 24.88 -2.07
N THR A 185 2.46 24.20 -1.93
CA THR A 185 3.77 24.85 -1.69
C THR A 185 4.82 24.51 -2.75
N GLY A 186 4.38 23.89 -3.85
CA GLY A 186 5.21 23.55 -4.99
C GLY A 186 5.12 22.08 -5.36
N TRP A 187 6.20 21.55 -5.94
CA TRP A 187 6.25 20.17 -6.43
C TRP A 187 6.26 19.14 -5.32
N GLU A 188 6.57 19.59 -4.11
CA GLU A 188 6.70 18.79 -2.90
C GLU A 188 5.37 18.66 -2.15
N ASP A 189 4.37 19.49 -2.44
CA ASP A 189 3.08 19.53 -1.74
C ASP A 189 2.02 20.21 -2.61
N TYR A 190 1.18 19.39 -3.25
CA TYR A 190 0.05 19.84 -4.07
C TYR A 190 -1.01 18.74 -4.21
N VAL A 191 -2.22 19.15 -4.57
CA VAL A 191 -3.29 18.22 -4.98
C VAL A 191 -2.98 17.62 -6.35
N ASP A 192 -2.62 16.34 -6.40
CA ASP A 192 -2.23 15.65 -7.64
C ASP A 192 -3.39 14.87 -8.29
N GLY A 193 -4.58 14.85 -7.67
CA GLY A 193 -5.76 14.35 -8.36
C GLY A 193 -7.04 14.20 -7.55
N TRP A 194 -8.05 13.68 -8.23
CA TRP A 194 -9.33 13.28 -7.65
C TRP A 194 -10.00 12.24 -8.55
N HIS A 195 -10.94 11.49 -8.00
CA HIS A 195 -11.73 10.53 -8.75
C HIS A 195 -13.21 10.61 -8.43
N VAL A 196 -14.01 10.13 -9.38
CA VAL A 196 -15.44 9.84 -9.24
C VAL A 196 -15.56 8.38 -8.85
N GLU A 197 -16.19 8.09 -7.72
CA GLU A 197 -16.42 6.72 -7.26
C GLU A 197 -17.89 6.40 -7.00
N SER A 198 -18.26 5.12 -7.11
CA SER A 198 -19.55 4.61 -6.64
C SER A 198 -19.56 4.46 -5.11
N ALA A 199 -20.72 4.22 -4.53
CA ALA A 199 -20.85 3.96 -3.09
C ALA A 199 -20.05 2.74 -2.59
N SER A 200 -19.63 1.86 -3.51
CA SER A 200 -18.81 0.68 -3.19
C SER A 200 -17.30 0.93 -3.29
N GLY A 201 -16.89 2.16 -3.63
CA GLY A 201 -15.50 2.52 -3.90
C GLY A 201 -15.01 2.17 -5.31
N GLU A 202 -15.89 1.70 -6.19
CA GLU A 202 -15.54 1.52 -7.61
C GLU A 202 -15.23 2.87 -8.25
N ILE A 203 -14.05 3.00 -8.84
CA ILE A 203 -13.54 4.19 -9.49
C ILE A 203 -14.09 4.22 -10.92
N LEU A 204 -14.97 5.18 -11.17
CA LEU A 204 -15.63 5.38 -12.46
C LEU A 204 -14.82 6.28 -13.39
N GLY A 205 -13.90 7.06 -12.83
CA GLY A 205 -12.93 7.86 -13.57
C GLY A 205 -12.05 8.70 -12.66
N THR A 206 -10.80 8.89 -13.09
CA THR A 206 -9.77 9.63 -12.35
C THR A 206 -9.29 10.83 -13.14
N ARG A 207 -9.14 11.96 -12.45
CA ARG A 207 -8.46 13.16 -12.97
C ARG A 207 -7.12 13.32 -12.26
N ILE A 208 -6.05 13.02 -12.97
CA ILE A 208 -4.68 13.24 -12.52
C ILE A 208 -4.26 14.68 -12.87
N LEU A 209 -3.58 15.36 -11.94
CA LEU A 209 -3.03 16.70 -12.05
C LEU A 209 -1.51 16.59 -11.95
N LEU A 210 -0.80 16.94 -13.03
CA LEU A 210 0.64 16.67 -13.15
C LEU A 210 1.53 17.84 -12.75
N HIS A 211 0.97 18.89 -12.15
CA HIS A 211 1.74 20.05 -11.71
C HIS A 211 1.03 20.83 -10.59
N PRO A 212 1.78 21.59 -9.78
CA PRO A 212 1.21 22.47 -8.75
C PRO A 212 0.40 23.63 -9.33
N HIS A 213 -0.50 24.18 -8.52
CA HIS A 213 -1.41 25.27 -8.84
C HIS A 213 -1.34 26.43 -7.82
N GLU A 214 -0.21 26.63 -7.13
CA GLU A 214 0.01 27.64 -6.08
C GLU A 214 -0.57 29.03 -6.39
N THR A 215 -0.38 29.51 -7.63
CA THR A 215 -0.81 30.86 -8.06
C THR A 215 -2.23 30.92 -8.61
N GLU A 216 -2.92 29.78 -8.69
CA GLU A 216 -4.25 29.62 -9.28
C GLU A 216 -5.33 29.29 -8.23
N MET A 217 -4.97 29.19 -6.94
CA MET A 217 -5.90 28.77 -5.89
C MET A 217 -6.98 29.81 -5.58
N PRO A 218 -8.26 29.42 -5.49
CA PRO A 218 -8.82 28.11 -5.85
C PRO A 218 -8.99 27.93 -7.37
N PHE A 219 -8.71 26.73 -7.87
CA PHE A 219 -8.78 26.40 -9.30
C PHE A 219 -9.88 25.39 -9.61
N THR A 220 -10.15 25.15 -10.89
CA THR A 220 -11.13 24.16 -11.36
C THR A 220 -10.54 23.29 -12.46
N ARG A 221 -10.74 21.96 -12.36
CA ARG A 221 -10.34 21.01 -13.40
C ARG A 221 -11.50 20.09 -13.74
N SER A 222 -11.54 19.68 -15.01
CA SER A 222 -12.65 18.92 -15.57
C SER A 222 -12.24 17.49 -15.90
N LEU A 223 -13.14 16.54 -15.68
CA LEU A 223 -13.06 15.18 -16.19
C LEU A 223 -14.28 14.94 -17.08
N SER A 224 -14.08 14.49 -18.31
CA SER A 224 -15.15 14.21 -19.26
C SER A 224 -15.09 12.78 -19.75
N GLY A 225 -16.21 12.24 -20.19
CA GLY A 225 -16.25 10.88 -20.73
C GLY A 225 -16.39 9.81 -19.65
N VAL A 226 -16.86 10.18 -18.46
CA VAL A 226 -17.10 9.24 -17.36
C VAL A 226 -18.38 8.47 -17.65
N THR A 227 -18.28 7.21 -18.07
CA THR A 227 -19.45 6.36 -18.27
C THR A 227 -19.92 5.86 -16.91
N ILE A 228 -21.15 6.21 -16.54
CA ILE A 228 -21.74 5.80 -15.26
C ILE A 228 -22.95 4.90 -15.55
N PRO A 229 -22.97 3.64 -15.08
CA PRO A 229 -24.13 2.76 -15.22
C PRO A 229 -25.44 3.44 -14.75
N ALA A 230 -26.54 3.20 -15.47
CA ALA A 230 -27.81 3.90 -15.24
C ALA A 230 -28.45 3.60 -13.87
N ASP A 231 -28.06 2.49 -13.25
CA ASP A 231 -28.46 2.07 -11.90
C ASP A 231 -27.67 2.78 -10.80
N ILE A 232 -26.55 3.44 -11.12
CA ILE A 232 -25.82 4.30 -10.18
C ILE A 232 -26.45 5.70 -10.21
N THR A 233 -27.24 6.01 -9.18
CA THR A 233 -27.89 7.31 -9.02
C THR A 233 -27.13 8.28 -8.11
N THR A 234 -26.07 7.81 -7.45
CA THR A 234 -25.24 8.59 -6.54
C THR A 234 -23.79 8.24 -6.77
N VAL A 235 -22.94 9.27 -6.87
CA VAL A 235 -21.48 9.12 -6.94
C VAL A 235 -20.82 10.02 -5.91
N TYR A 236 -19.53 9.80 -5.69
CA TYR A 236 -18.74 10.53 -4.72
C TYR A 236 -17.48 11.08 -5.38
N ILE A 237 -17.06 12.26 -4.96
CA ILE A 237 -15.75 12.81 -5.31
C ILE A 237 -14.81 12.59 -4.13
N ARG A 238 -13.67 11.93 -4.41
CA ARG A 238 -12.55 11.76 -3.48
C ARG A 238 -11.32 12.46 -4.03
N THR A 239 -10.68 13.29 -3.21
CA THR A 239 -9.44 13.98 -3.56
C THR A 239 -8.22 13.20 -3.08
N HIS A 240 -7.09 13.44 -3.74
CA HIS A 240 -5.79 12.92 -3.35
C HIS A 240 -4.80 14.09 -3.21
N ASP A 241 -4.18 14.16 -2.05
CA ASP A 241 -3.06 15.03 -1.75
C ASP A 241 -1.75 14.26 -1.96
N LEU A 242 -0.76 14.87 -2.61
CA LEU A 242 0.54 14.25 -2.82
C LEU A 242 1.18 13.80 -1.50
N VAL A 243 1.04 14.60 -0.44
CA VAL A 243 1.78 14.41 0.83
C VAL A 243 1.01 13.57 1.85
N SER A 244 -0.32 13.56 1.81
CA SER A 244 -1.17 12.91 2.81
C SER A 244 -2.04 11.79 2.23
N GLY A 245 -2.06 11.67 0.90
CA GLY A 245 -2.79 10.66 0.14
C GLY A 245 -4.28 10.96 0.02
N TYR A 246 -5.12 9.92 0.03
CA TYR A 246 -6.55 10.07 -0.20
C TYR A 246 -7.28 10.70 0.98
N SER A 247 -8.20 11.62 0.67
CA SER A 247 -9.11 12.16 1.66
C SER A 247 -10.12 11.10 2.10
N SER A 248 -10.38 11.03 3.41
CA SER A 248 -11.49 10.25 3.97
C SER A 248 -12.84 10.95 3.78
N GLN A 249 -12.84 12.24 3.43
CA GLN A 249 -14.06 13.00 3.19
C GLN A 249 -14.47 12.84 1.73
N LEU A 250 -15.72 12.38 1.54
CA LEU A 250 -16.36 12.27 0.25
C LEU A 250 -17.38 13.39 0.06
N LEU A 251 -17.41 13.99 -1.12
CA LEU A 251 -18.55 14.81 -1.53
C LEU A 251 -19.54 13.95 -2.32
N GLU A 252 -20.70 13.72 -1.73
CA GLU A 252 -21.81 12.99 -2.37
C GLU A 252 -22.52 13.84 -3.43
N LEU A 253 -22.79 13.24 -4.59
CA LEU A 253 -23.52 13.85 -5.70
C LEU A 253 -24.69 12.94 -6.10
N PRO A 254 -25.95 13.32 -5.81
CA PRO A 254 -27.15 12.56 -6.20
C PRO A 254 -27.47 12.75 -7.70
N ILE A 255 -26.63 12.19 -8.57
CA ILE A 255 -26.70 12.37 -10.04
C ILE A 255 -27.98 11.84 -10.69
N GLY A 256 -28.82 11.08 -9.98
CA GLY A 256 -30.11 10.55 -10.47
C GLY A 256 -31.12 11.63 -10.87
N GLU A 257 -30.99 12.85 -10.35
CA GLU A 257 -31.87 13.97 -10.66
C GLU A 257 -31.11 15.29 -10.78
N ALA A 258 -31.71 16.29 -11.43
CA ALA A 258 -31.12 17.62 -11.49
C ALA A 258 -31.24 18.30 -10.12
N ALA A 259 -30.15 18.91 -9.66
CA ALA A 259 -30.08 19.51 -8.33
C ALA A 259 -29.09 20.68 -8.31
N THR A 260 -29.27 21.63 -7.39
CA THR A 260 -28.32 22.73 -7.18
C THR A 260 -28.29 23.08 -5.71
N THR A 261 -27.09 23.13 -5.15
CA THR A 261 -26.79 23.50 -3.77
C THR A 261 -25.63 24.50 -3.74
N GLU A 262 -25.17 24.87 -2.56
CA GLU A 262 -23.94 25.66 -2.41
C GLU A 262 -22.68 24.86 -2.79
N GLN A 263 -22.73 23.52 -2.72
CA GLN A 263 -21.57 22.64 -2.95
C GLN A 263 -21.57 21.98 -4.34
N TYR A 264 -22.72 21.90 -5.01
CA TYR A 264 -22.78 21.27 -6.33
C TYR A 264 -23.93 21.73 -7.22
N GLU A 265 -23.80 21.47 -8.52
CA GLU A 265 -24.83 21.59 -9.53
C GLU A 265 -24.85 20.33 -10.40
N ILE A 266 -26.03 19.73 -10.58
CA ILE A 266 -26.26 18.55 -11.39
C ILE A 266 -27.19 18.94 -12.54
N VAL A 267 -26.65 18.87 -13.76
CA VAL A 267 -27.36 19.18 -15.01
C VAL A 267 -27.60 17.87 -15.75
N ARG A 268 -28.86 17.59 -16.06
CA ARG A 268 -29.31 16.39 -16.79
C ARG A 268 -29.92 16.74 -18.14
#